data_AF-A0A963JSQ9-F1
#
_entry.id   AF-A0A963JSQ9-F1
#
_cell.length_a   1.000
_cell.length_b   1.000
_cell.length_c   1.000
_cell.angle_alpha   90.00
_cell.angle_beta   90.00
_cell.angle_gamma   90.00
#
_symmetry.space_group_name_H-M   'P 1'
#
loop_
_entity.id
_entity.type
_entity.pdbx_description
1 polymer ?
#
loop_
_entity_poly.entity_id
_entity_poly.type
_entity_poly.pdbx_seq_one_letter_code
_entity_poly.pdbx_strand_id
1 'polypeptide(L)' 'VAWCSGGAQSYFEAAIAAGADAFVTGEISEPQAHLAREMGVAYIAAGHHATERYGAPAVAARMAAQWGLEHVFIDIDNPA' A
#
# COMPACT_ATOMS: atom_id res chain seq x y z
N VAL A 1 12.85 1.35 -5.77
CA VAL A 1 11.40 1.36 -5.46
C VAL A 1 11.21 1.24 -3.96
N ALA A 2 10.39 2.10 -3.36
CA ALA A 2 9.91 2.02 -1.98
C ALA A 2 8.38 1.91 -1.97
N TRP A 3 7.77 1.39 -0.89
CA TRP A 3 6.31 1.29 -0.81
C TRP A 3 5.80 1.29 0.63
N CYS A 4 4.54 1.70 0.78
CA CYS A 4 3.75 1.55 2.00
C CYS A 4 2.26 1.49 1.61
N SER A 5 1.56 0.39 1.92
CA SER A 5 0.14 0.20 1.57
C SER A 5 -0.78 1.22 2.25
N GLY A 6 -2.02 1.35 1.76
CA GLY A 6 -3.03 2.23 2.37
C GLY A 6 -2.75 3.72 2.14
N GLY A 7 -3.17 4.56 3.09
CA GLY A 7 -3.00 6.02 3.07
C GLY A 7 -1.61 6.48 3.52
N ALA A 8 -0.56 6.15 2.76
CA ALA A 8 0.82 6.37 3.18
C ALA A 8 1.54 7.50 2.41
N GLN A 9 0.78 8.46 1.89
CA GLN A 9 1.29 9.60 1.12
C GLN A 9 2.38 10.39 1.86
N SER A 10 2.25 10.51 3.19
CA SER A 10 3.19 11.24 4.05
C SER A 10 4.60 10.65 4.09
N TYR A 11 4.79 9.40 3.67
CA TYR A 11 6.11 8.77 3.60
C TYR A 11 6.84 9.06 2.28
N PHE A 12 6.24 9.78 1.34
CA PHE A 12 6.86 9.99 0.03
C PHE A 12 8.19 10.75 0.11
N GLU A 13 8.26 11.82 0.92
CA GLU A 13 9.52 12.55 1.14
C GLU A 13 10.61 11.67 1.76
N ALA A 14 10.24 10.83 2.73
CA ALA A 14 11.17 9.88 3.34
C ALA A 14 11.67 8.84 2.33
N ALA A 15 10.79 8.37 1.43
CA ALA A 15 11.16 7.45 0.35
C ALA A 15 12.12 8.11 -0.66
N ILE A 16 11.88 9.37 -1.03
CA ILE A 16 12.77 10.16 -1.88
C ILE A 16 14.13 10.33 -1.19
N ALA A 17 14.16 10.72 0.09
CA ALA A 17 15.38 10.88 0.87
C ALA A 17 16.17 9.56 1.02
N ALA A 18 15.49 8.41 1.01
CA ALA A 18 16.10 7.08 1.00
C ALA A 18 16.63 6.65 -0.38
N GLY A 19 16.48 7.48 -1.42
CA GLY A 19 16.97 7.21 -2.77
C GLY A 19 16.04 6.34 -3.62
N ALA A 20 14.74 6.34 -3.37
CA ALA A 20 13.80 5.59 -4.20
C ALA A 20 13.52 6.29 -5.54
N ASP A 21 13.56 5.54 -6.65
CA ASP A 21 13.14 6.03 -7.97
C ASP A 21 11.62 6.00 -8.20
N ALA A 22 10.90 5.26 -7.34
CA ALA A 22 9.45 5.17 -7.35
C ALA A 22 8.91 4.86 -5.95
N PHE A 23 7.76 5.43 -5.62
CA PHE A 23 7.02 5.18 -4.39
C PHE A 23 5.61 4.65 -4.70
N VAL A 24 5.26 3.51 -4.09
CA VAL A 24 3.94 2.87 -4.25
C VAL A 24 3.16 2.96 -2.96
N THR A 25 1.93 3.45 -3.03
CA THR A 25 1.00 3.49 -1.91
C THR A 25 -0.44 3.31 -2.39
N GLY A 26 -1.41 3.30 -1.48
CA GLY A 26 -2.82 3.19 -1.83
C GLY A 26 -3.38 4.51 -2.32
N GLU A 27 -3.21 5.56 -1.53
CA GLU A 27 -3.87 6.84 -1.79
C GLU A 27 -2.93 7.92 -2.37
N ILE A 28 -3.51 9.03 -2.81
CA ILE A 28 -2.78 10.24 -3.23
C ILE A 28 -3.41 11.47 -2.59
N SER A 29 -2.59 12.49 -2.32
CA SER A 29 -3.04 13.85 -2.03
C SER A 29 -2.40 14.82 -3.02
N GLU A 30 -3.05 15.97 -3.23
CA GLU A 30 -2.64 16.96 -4.23
C GLU A 30 -1.14 17.33 -4.17
N PRO A 31 -0.52 17.55 -2.99
CA PRO A 31 0.90 17.92 -2.93
C PRO A 31 1.84 16.84 -3.50
N GLN A 32 1.47 15.56 -3.40
CA GLN A 32 2.32 14.46 -3.86
C GLN A 32 2.49 14.48 -5.38
N ALA A 33 1.48 14.94 -6.11
CA ALA A 33 1.55 15.07 -7.55
C ALA A 33 2.56 16.15 -7.99
N HIS A 34 2.71 17.22 -7.21
CA HIS A 34 3.72 18.25 -7.45
C HIS A 34 5.10 17.76 -7.07
N LEU A 35 5.23 17.21 -5.86
CA LEU A 35 6.49 16.68 -5.35
C LEU A 35 7.09 15.61 -6.27
N ALA A 36 6.26 14.70 -6.83
CA ALA A 36 6.73 13.68 -7.76
C ALA A 36 7.35 14.27 -9.03
N ARG A 37 6.74 15.33 -9.58
CA ARG A 37 7.22 16.02 -10.78
C ARG A 37 8.50 16.80 -10.52
N GLU A 38 8.57 17.47 -9.37
CA GLU A 38 9.72 18.29 -8.98
C GLU A 38 10.94 17.43 -8.66
N MET A 39 10.74 16.29 -8.01
CA MET A 39 11.83 15.40 -7.59
C MET A 39 12.19 14.35 -8.65
N GLY A 40 11.39 14.22 -9.72
CA GLY A 40 11.61 13.22 -10.76
C GLY A 40 11.44 11.77 -10.29
N VAL A 41 10.66 11.56 -9.21
CA VAL A 41 10.40 10.24 -8.61
C VAL A 41 8.97 9.81 -8.93
N ALA A 42 8.79 8.60 -9.44
CA ALA A 42 7.46 8.11 -9.79
C ALA A 42 6.59 7.89 -8.54
N TYR A 43 5.34 8.36 -8.58
CA TYR A 43 4.35 8.12 -7.53
C TYR A 43 3.21 7.26 -8.07
N ILE A 44 2.90 6.16 -7.39
CA ILE A 44 1.86 5.21 -7.78
C ILE A 44 0.83 5.11 -6.65
N ALA A 45 -0.38 5.60 -6.91
CA ALA A 45 -1.55 5.40 -6.06
C ALA A 45 -2.35 4.20 -6.59
N ALA A 46 -2.29 3.08 -5.87
CA ALA A 46 -2.81 1.78 -6.31
C ALA A 46 -4.12 1.35 -5.61
N GLY A 47 -4.76 2.26 -4.87
CA GLY A 47 -5.98 2.01 -4.10
C GLY A 47 -5.67 1.58 -2.66
N HIS A 48 -6.35 2.19 -1.69
CA HIS A 48 -6.18 1.87 -0.26
C HIS A 48 -6.56 0.41 -0.01
N HIS A 49 -7.78 0.03 -0.39
CA HIS A 49 -8.26 -1.33 -0.19
C HIS A 49 -7.44 -2.34 -1.00
N ALA A 50 -7.18 -2.01 -2.26
CA ALA A 50 -6.46 -2.87 -3.17
C ALA A 50 -5.03 -3.20 -2.71
N THR A 51 -4.37 -2.31 -1.97
CA THR A 51 -3.02 -2.53 -1.43
C THR A 51 -3.02 -3.23 -0.06
N GLU A 52 -4.10 -3.17 0.70
CA GLU A 52 -4.17 -3.74 2.06
C GLU A 52 -4.85 -5.11 2.16
N ARG A 53 -5.62 -5.51 1.14
CA ARG A 53 -6.40 -6.77 1.17
C ARG A 53 -5.60 -8.06 1.32
N TYR A 54 -4.27 -8.02 1.24
CA TYR A 54 -3.42 -9.21 1.32
C TYR A 54 -3.00 -9.58 2.75
N GLY A 55 -2.95 -8.61 3.67
CA GLY A 55 -2.41 -8.81 5.02
C GLY A 55 -3.30 -9.67 5.90
N ALA A 56 -4.57 -9.27 6.05
CA ALA A 56 -5.55 -9.99 6.84
C ALA A 56 -5.70 -11.48 6.45
N PRO A 57 -5.90 -11.86 5.17
CA PRO A 57 -5.99 -13.27 4.80
C PRO A 57 -4.69 -14.05 5.00
N ALA A 58 -3.52 -13.43 4.85
CA ALA A 58 -2.24 -14.10 5.08
C ALA A 58 -2.07 -14.48 6.56
N VAL A 59 -2.40 -13.56 7.48
CA VAL A 59 -2.40 -13.85 8.92
C VAL A 59 -3.43 -14.94 9.24
N ALA A 60 -4.67 -14.76 8.79
CA ALA A 60 -5.75 -15.70 9.07
C ALA A 60 -5.46 -17.12 8.53
N ALA A 61 -4.88 -17.25 7.33
CA ALA A 61 -4.47 -18.53 6.77
C ALA A 61 -3.37 -19.20 7.62
N ARG A 62 -2.40 -18.44 8.13
CA ARG A 62 -1.36 -18.98 9.03
C ARG A 62 -1.96 -19.49 10.34
N MET A 63 -2.88 -18.73 10.92
CA MET A 63 -3.60 -19.11 12.14
C MET A 63 -4.46 -20.36 11.93
N ALA A 64 -5.17 -20.42 10.80
CA ALA A 64 -6.00 -21.56 10.44
C ALA A 64 -5.18 -22.85 10.30
N ALA A 65 -4.04 -22.79 9.62
CA ALA A 65 -3.11 -23.92 9.51
C ALA A 65 -2.55 -24.36 10.86
N GLN A 66 -2.24 -23.41 11.76
CA GLN A 66 -1.66 -23.69 13.07
C GLN A 66 -2.63 -24.40 14.02
N TRP A 67 -3.93 -24.09 13.93
CA TRP A 67 -4.94 -24.59 14.87
C TRP A 67 -5.99 -25.52 14.25
N GLY A 68 -5.83 -25.87 12.97
CA GLY A 68 -6.78 -26.73 12.26
C GLY A 68 -8.16 -26.09 12.10
N LEU A 69 -8.21 -24.77 11.89
CA LEU A 69 -9.46 -24.04 11.67
C LEU A 69 -9.77 -23.96 10.18
N GLU A 70 -11.05 -23.85 9.86
CA GLU A 70 -11.48 -23.41 8.53
C GLU A 70 -11.40 -21.87 8.46
N HIS A 71 -10.92 -21.36 7.33
CA HIS A 71 -10.79 -19.92 7.09
C HIS A 71 -11.33 -19.59 5.70
N VAL A 72 -12.15 -18.56 5.63
CA VAL A 72 -12.64 -17.98 4.38
C VAL A 72 -12.36 -16.48 4.43
N PHE A 73 -11.65 -15.97 3.43
CA PHE A 73 -11.48 -14.55 3.23
C PHE A 73 -12.62 -14.01 2.35
N ILE A 74 -13.28 -12.96 2.81
CA ILE A 74 -14.34 -12.27 2.06
C ILE A 74 -13.79 -10.91 1.65
N ASP A 75 -13.39 -10.80 0.38
CA ASP A 75 -13.01 -9.52 -0.22
C ASP A 75 -14.27 -8.77 -0.62
N ILE A 76 -14.51 -7.61 0.01
CA ILE A 76 -15.61 -6.72 -0.33
C ILE A 76 -14.99 -5.50 -0.98
N ASP A 77 -15.25 -5.32 -2.28
CA ASP A 77 -14.69 -4.23 -3.06
C ASP A 77 -15.01 -2.86 -2.43
N ASN A 78 -13.95 -2.09 -2.23
CA ASN A 78 -14.02 -0.67 -1.90
C ASN A 78 -13.29 0.10 -3.01
N PRO A 79 -13.93 1.10 -3.63
CA PRO A 79 -13.33 1.87 -4.72
C PRO A 79 -12.14 2.75 -4.30
N ALA A 80 -11.92 2.94 -2.99
CA ALA A 80 -10.80 3.72 -2.45
C ALA A 80 -9.44 3.01 -2.57
#